data_AF-A0A950ZNK5-F1
#
_entry.id   AF-A0A950ZNK5-F1
#
_cell.length_a   1.000
_cell.length_b   1.000
_cell.length_c   1.000
_cell.angle_alpha   90.00
_cell.angle_beta   90.00
_cell.angle_gamma   90.00
#
_symmetry.space_group_name_H-M   'P 1'
#
loop_
_entity.id
_entity.type
_entity.pdbx_description
1 polymer ?
#
loop_
_entity_poly.entity_id
_entity_poly.type
_entity_poly.pdbx_seq_one_letter_code
_entity_poly.pdbx_strand_id
1 'polypeptide(L)'
;MPSTALDRRTEIVEAARRLIVERGLEGLRFGDVARAVGINNGTLLYYFPGKEALIQAVGALLVEHFSTTSTLPAQRAALPPLDLLEDEFQDGKRRLNETDGLV
;
A
#
# COMPACT_ATOMS: atom_id res chain seq x y z
N MET A 1 -19.52 -16.68 -9.08
CA MET A 1 -19.45 -16.80 -7.61
C MET A 1 -19.96 -15.51 -7.01
N PRO A 2 -20.87 -15.51 -6.01
CA PRO A 2 -21.28 -14.28 -5.35
C PRO A 2 -20.06 -13.77 -4.56
N SER A 3 -19.39 -12.76 -5.12
CA SER A 3 -18.34 -12.01 -4.41
C SER A 3 -19.03 -11.30 -3.25
N THR A 4 -18.69 -11.69 -2.02
CA THR A 4 -19.28 -11.07 -0.83
C THR A 4 -18.91 -9.58 -0.80
N ALA A 5 -19.62 -8.76 -0.02
CA ALA A 5 -19.30 -7.33 0.07
C ALA A 5 -17.84 -7.07 0.51
N LEU A 6 -17.27 -7.98 1.32
CA LEU A 6 -15.87 -7.92 1.73
C LEU A 6 -14.91 -8.20 0.57
N ASP A 7 -15.18 -9.25 -0.22
CA ASP A 7 -14.38 -9.59 -1.40
C ASP A 7 -14.36 -8.43 -2.40
N ARG A 8 -15.52 -7.79 -2.62
CA ARG A 8 -15.60 -6.62 -3.50
C ARG A 8 -14.79 -5.44 -3.00
N ARG A 9 -14.82 -5.17 -1.69
CA ARG A 9 -14.03 -4.09 -1.11
C ARG A 9 -12.54 -4.32 -1.36
N THR A 10 -12.06 -5.56 -1.19
CA THR A 10 -10.67 -5.93 -1.44
C THR A 10 -10.29 -5.80 -2.92
N GLU A 11 -11.12 -6.29 -3.84
CA GLU A 11 -10.89 -6.16 -5.29
C GLU A 11 -10.74 -4.69 -5.73
N ILE A 12 -11.56 -3.80 -5.18
CA ILE A 12 -11.50 -2.36 -5.45
C ILE A 12 -10.18 -1.77 -4.97
N VAL A 13 -9.75 -2.10 -3.75
CA VAL A 13 -8.49 -1.59 -3.17
C VAL A 13 -7.30 -2.08 -3.98
N GLU A 14 -7.28 -3.34 -4.38
CA GLU A 14 -6.20 -3.89 -5.21
C GLU A 14 -6.15 -3.24 -6.61
N ALA A 15 -7.30 -2.98 -7.23
CA ALA A 15 -7.34 -2.25 -8.50
C ALA A 15 -6.81 -0.82 -8.36
N ALA A 16 -7.17 -0.12 -7.29
CA ALA A 16 -6.67 1.22 -7.00
C ALA A 16 -5.16 1.21 -6.76
N ARG A 17 -4.65 0.24 -5.98
CA ARG A 17 -3.22 0.04 -5.76
C ARG A 17 -2.46 -0.12 -7.07
N ARG A 18 -2.92 -1.00 -7.97
CA ARG A 18 -2.28 -1.20 -9.29
C ARG A 18 -2.21 0.11 -10.09
N LEU A 19 -3.31 0.85 -10.16
CA LEU A 19 -3.35 2.13 -10.87
C LEU A 19 -2.43 3.19 -10.26
N ILE A 20 -2.31 3.23 -8.92
CA ILE A 20 -1.36 4.11 -8.23
C ILE A 20 0.08 3.73 -8.59
N VAL A 21 0.42 2.43 -8.60
CA VAL A 21 1.76 1.96 -8.97
C VAL A 21 2.10 2.31 -10.41
N GLU A 22 1.15 2.14 -11.34
CA GLU A 22 1.35 2.42 -12.77
C GLU A 22 1.45 3.92 -13.10
N ARG A 23 0.70 4.77 -12.39
CA ARG A 23 0.44 6.17 -12.82
C ARG A 23 0.70 7.21 -11.75
N GLY A 24 1.14 6.80 -10.56
CA GLY A 24 1.24 7.64 -9.38
C GLY A 24 -0.13 7.99 -8.77
N LEU A 25 -0.08 8.60 -7.58
CA LEU A 25 -1.28 8.96 -6.82
C LEU A 25 -2.11 10.07 -7.49
N GLU A 26 -1.42 11.03 -8.11
CA GLU A 26 -2.06 12.11 -8.88
C GLU A 26 -2.78 11.55 -10.11
N GLY A 27 -2.26 10.48 -10.72
CA GLY A 27 -2.85 9.78 -11.86
C GLY A 27 -4.07 8.94 -11.50
N LEU A 28 -4.34 8.68 -10.23
CA LEU A 28 -5.51 7.90 -9.82
C LEU A 28 -6.81 8.65 -10.12
N ARG A 29 -7.71 8.01 -10.87
CA ARG A 29 -9.06 8.50 -11.17
C ARG A 29 -10.08 7.51 -10.63
N PHE A 30 -11.05 8.01 -9.86
CA PHE A 30 -12.07 7.17 -9.21
C PHE A 30 -12.86 6.32 -10.22
N GLY A 31 -13.20 6.89 -11.38
CA GLY A 31 -13.88 6.16 -12.45
C GLY A 31 -13.03 5.10 -13.16
N ASP A 32 -11.70 5.25 -13.17
CA ASP A 32 -10.83 4.20 -13.71
C ASP A 32 -10.80 2.97 -12.82
N VAL A 33 -10.84 3.17 -11.49
CA VAL A 33 -10.95 2.07 -10.52
C VAL A 33 -12.27 1.33 -10.71
N ALA A 34 -13.39 2.06 -10.81
CA ALA A 34 -14.70 1.46 -11.02
C ALA A 34 -14.72 0.59 -12.30
N ARG A 35 -14.16 1.14 -13.39
CA ARG A 35 -14.03 0.42 -14.66
C ARG A 35 -13.16 -0.83 -14.54
N ALA A 36 -12.04 -0.74 -13.83
CA ALA A 36 -11.09 -1.84 -13.67
C ALA A 36 -11.69 -3.07 -12.95
N VAL A 37 -12.68 -2.87 -12.08
CA VAL A 37 -13.38 -3.97 -11.37
C VAL A 37 -14.78 -4.27 -11.92
N GLY A 38 -15.17 -3.61 -13.01
CA GLY A 38 -16.45 -3.83 -13.70
C GLY A 38 -17.68 -3.32 -12.96
N ILE A 39 -17.56 -2.22 -12.21
CA ILE A 39 -18.68 -1.58 -11.50
C ILE A 39 -18.88 -0.13 -11.97
N ASN A 40 -20.04 0.45 -11.62
CA ASN A 40 -20.29 1.87 -11.85
C ASN A 40 -19.80 2.73 -10.66
N ASN A 41 -19.70 4.04 -10.87
CA ASN A 41 -19.21 4.99 -9.85
C ASN A 41 -20.11 5.07 -8.60
N GLY A 42 -21.43 4.89 -8.74
CA GLY A 42 -22.35 4.90 -7.60
C GLY A 42 -22.13 3.70 -6.68
N THR A 43 -21.92 2.52 -7.27
CA THR A 43 -21.52 1.31 -6.54
C THR A 43 -20.17 1.50 -5.88
N LEU A 44 -19.19 2.12 -6.54
CA LEU A 44 -17.89 2.41 -5.92
C LEU A 44 -18.03 3.39 -4.74
N LEU A 45 -18.89 4.41 -4.86
CA LEU A 45 -19.14 5.39 -3.81
C LEU A 45 -19.78 4.76 -2.55
N TYR A 46 -20.58 3.70 -2.74
CA TYR A 46 -21.13 2.91 -1.63
C TYR A 46 -20.04 2.22 -0.81
N TYR A 47 -18.97 1.71 -1.45
CA TYR A 47 -17.85 1.07 -0.74
C TYR A 47 -16.84 2.08 -0.18
N PHE A 48 -16.59 3.16 -0.92
CA PHE A 48 -15.61 4.19 -0.57
C PHE A 48 -16.19 5.58 -0.82
N PRO A 49 -16.47 6.37 0.24
CA PRO A 49 -17.03 7.71 0.08
C PRO A 49 -15.95 8.70 -0.38
N GLY A 50 -15.56 8.60 -1.65
CA GLY A 50 -14.58 9.48 -2.28
C GLY A 50 -13.20 8.86 -2.49
N LYS A 51 -12.35 9.62 -3.19
CA LYS A 51 -11.00 9.19 -3.59
C LYS A 51 -10.09 9.03 -2.37
N GLU A 52 -10.25 9.88 -1.37
CA GLU A 52 -9.47 9.92 -0.14
C GLU A 52 -9.67 8.64 0.68
N ALA A 53 -10.91 8.21 0.87
CA ALA A 53 -11.24 6.98 1.59
C ALA A 53 -10.64 5.74 0.90
N LEU A 54 -10.63 5.73 -0.43
CA LEU A 54 -10.00 4.68 -1.22
C LEU A 54 -8.48 4.68 -1.07
N ILE A 55 -7.84 5.86 -1.11
CA ILE A 55 -6.40 6.01 -0.92
C ILE A 55 -5.99 5.55 0.48
N GLN A 56 -6.73 5.92 1.52
CA GLN A 56 -6.47 5.47 2.88
C GLN A 56 -6.51 3.95 3.00
N ALA A 57 -7.47 3.31 2.33
CA ALA A 57 -7.58 1.85 2.32
C ALA A 57 -6.40 1.19 1.59
N VAL A 58 -5.93 1.77 0.48
CA VAL A 58 -4.70 1.31 -0.19
C VAL A 58 -3.49 1.46 0.74
N GLY A 59 -3.38 2.57 1.47
CA GLY A 59 -2.33 2.79 2.45
C GLY A 59 -2.33 1.72 3.55
N ALA A 60 -3.50 1.39 4.09
CA ALA A 60 -3.66 0.34 5.10
C ALA A 60 -3.21 -1.04 4.57
N LEU A 61 -3.61 -1.40 3.34
CA LEU A 61 -3.17 -2.63 2.67
C LEU A 61 -1.64 -2.70 2.55
N LEU A 62 -0.99 -1.59 2.18
CA LEU A 62 0.47 -1.55 2.05
C LEU A 62 1.16 -1.76 3.40
N VAL A 63 0.68 -1.10 4.46
CA VAL A 63 1.20 -1.27 5.83
C VAL A 63 1.08 -2.72 6.30
N GLU A 64 -0.05 -3.38 6.02
CA GLU A 64 -0.28 -4.80 6.32
C GLU A 64 0.65 -5.73 5.53
N HIS A 65 0.93 -5.42 4.26
CA HIS A 65 1.89 -6.18 3.46
C HIS A 65 3.33 -6.05 3.97
N PHE A 66 3.73 -4.86 4.45
CA PHE A 66 5.06 -4.66 5.04
C PHE A 66 5.21 -5.34 6.40
N SER A 67 4.16 -5.39 7.22
CA SER A 67 4.20 -6.07 8.53
C SER A 67 4.21 -7.59 8.40
N THR A 68 3.60 -8.15 7.35
CA THR A 68 3.57 -9.60 7.09
C THR A 68 4.86 -10.14 6.44
N THR A 69 5.58 -9.32 5.67
CA THR A 69 6.89 -9.68 5.09
C THR A 69 8.02 -9.52 6.11
N SER A 70 7.82 -8.65 7.11
CA SER A 70 8.80 -8.41 8.17
C SER A 70 8.60 -9.38 9.33
N THR A 71 9.02 -10.62 9.15
CA THR A 71 9.35 -11.48 10.30
C THR A 71 10.62 -10.96 10.97
N LEU A 72 10.53 -9.82 11.67
CA LEU A 72 11.49 -9.45 12.71
C LEU A 72 10.76 -8.82 13.91
N PRO A 73 10.12 -9.65 14.78
CA PRO A 73 9.92 -9.27 16.18
C PRO A 73 10.73 -10.15 17.17
N ALA A 74 11.38 -11.23 16.75
CA ALA A 74 11.93 -12.23 17.69
C ALA A 74 13.44 -12.12 18.01
N GLN A 75 14.22 -11.30 17.30
CA GLN A 75 15.68 -11.19 17.50
C GLN A 75 16.13 -9.81 18.04
N ARG A 76 15.21 -8.96 18.53
CA ARG A 76 15.51 -7.62 19.09
C ARG A 76 15.62 -7.56 20.62
N ALA A 77 15.67 -8.68 21.32
CA ALA A 77 15.78 -8.70 22.79
C ALA A 77 17.19 -9.00 23.32
N ALA A 78 18.24 -8.89 22.50
CA ALA A 78 19.62 -9.20 22.92
C ALA A 78 20.69 -8.15 22.57
N LEU A 79 20.31 -6.98 22.04
CA LEU A 79 21.26 -5.89 21.78
C LEU A 79 20.85 -4.61 22.52
N PRO A 80 21.81 -3.84 23.08
CA PRO A 80 21.53 -2.61 23.79
C PRO A 80 20.93 -1.53 22.85
N PRO A 81 20.10 -0.61 23.37
CA PRO A 81 19.27 0.29 22.55
C PRO A 81 19.99 1.21 21.56
N LEU A 82 21.28 1.49 21.74
CA LEU A 82 22.06 2.35 20.84
C LEU A 82 22.40 1.65 19.52
N ASP A 83 22.64 0.33 19.54
CA ASP A 83 22.97 -0.44 18.34
C ASP A 83 21.77 -0.51 17.38
N LEU A 84 20.54 -0.42 17.91
CA LEU A 84 19.31 -0.37 17.12
C LEU A 84 19.15 0.96 16.36
N LEU A 85 19.60 2.06 16.95
CA LEU A 85 19.54 3.38 16.32
C LEU A 85 20.63 3.51 15.23
N GLU A 86 21.79 2.90 15.45
CA GLU A 86 22.90 2.94 14.50
C GLU A 86 22.61 2.07 13.27
N ASP A 87 21.99 0.90 13.44
CA ASP A 87 21.56 0.04 12.34
C ASP A 87 20.39 0.66 11.54
N GLU A 88 19.43 1.31 12.21
CA GLU A 88 18.31 2.02 11.56
C GLU A 88 18.80 3.23 10.74
N PHE A 89 19.82 3.96 11.21
CA PHE A 89 20.46 5.03 10.44
C PHE A 89 21.25 4.50 9.23
N GLN A 90 21.95 3.37 9.36
CA GLN A 90 22.70 2.78 8.24
C GLN A 90 21.80 2.14 7.20
N ASP A 91 20.65 1.58 7.60
CA ASP A 91 19.67 1.04 6.65
C ASP A 91 19.02 2.15 5.82
N GLY A 92 18.75 3.31 6.45
CA GLY A 92 18.38 4.53 5.75
C GLY A 92 19.46 4.99 4.75
N LYS A 93 20.75 4.90 5.10
CA LYS A 93 21.87 5.27 4.22
C LYS A 93 22.09 4.28 3.06
N ARG A 94 21.85 2.97 3.26
CA ARG A 94 21.92 1.97 2.17
C ARG A 94 20.88 2.25 1.09
N ARG A 95 19.65 2.59 1.49
CA ARG A 95 18.56 2.91 0.56
C ARG A 95 18.77 4.23 -0.19
N LEU A 96 19.49 5.18 0.40
CA LEU A 96 19.85 6.44 -0.25
C LEU A 96 21.02 6.28 -1.24
N ASN A 97 21.95 5.35 -1.02
CA ASN A 97 23.07 5.10 -1.93
C ASN A 97 22.71 4.24 -3.16
N GLU A 98 21.53 3.61 -3.21
CA GLU A 98 21.09 2.82 -4.37
C GLU A 98 20.41 3.67 -5.47
N THR A 99 20.24 4.98 -5.27
CA THR A 99 19.71 5.91 -6.30
C THR A 99 20.81 6.79 -6.91
N ASP A 100 21.89 6.16 -7.39
CA ASP A 100 22.89 6.83 -8.26
C ASP A 100 23.31 5.92 -9.43
N GLY A 101 22.45 4.99 -9.83
CA GLY A 101 22.75 3.94 -10.83
C GLY A 101 21.83 3.90 -12.04
N LEU A 102 21.07 4.95 -12.36
CA LEU A 102 20.24 4.96 -13.57
C LEU A 102 19.96 6.37 -14.12
N VAL A 103 21.01 7.13 -14.45
CA VAL A 103 21.21 7.84 -15.74
C VAL A 103 22.72 8.00 -15.99
#